data_AF-A0A830CJQ0-F1
#
_entry.id   AF-A0A830CJQ0-F1
#
_cell.length_a   1.000
_cell.length_b   1.000
_cell.length_c   1.000
_cell.angle_alpha   90.00
_cell.angle_beta   90.00
_cell.angle_gamma   90.00
#
_symmetry.space_group_name_H-M   'P 1'
#
loop_
_entity.id
_entity.type
_entity.pdbx_description
1 polymer ?
#
loop_
_entity_poly.entity_id
_entity_poly.type
_entity_poly.pdbx_seq_one_letter_code
_entity_poly.pdbx_strand_id
1 'polypeptide(L)'
;AGNIVGFKSIAAYRGGLEINTNISKTEASEGLNDVLRAGKPVRITNKNFIDHIFIHALEVAQYLDLPMQIHTGFGDKDLDLRLSNPLHLRNLLEDKRFSKCQIVLLHASYPFSKEASYLASVYPQVYLDFGLAVPKLSFHGMLSSVKELLELAPIKKVMFSTDGCGFPESFYLGAKKAREIVFDVLRDSCIHGDLTISEAVQAAKDIFSVKLNINASAQGVAYVRILWIDASGQHRCRVIPQKRFHDLVTKNGVGLTCASMAMSSHMDGPADGTSLSGVGEIRLIPDLSTKIIIPWAKEQEMVLADMHLKPGMPWEYCPRETLKRVSKILKDEFNLVLSCLFCLNYKSLYNLMWDGKENWVPFDATPYCSTAAFDAAFPVLNEIVASLESLNIVVEQIHPEAGRGQFELALGYTTCEKAADNLVYTREVIRSVARKHGLLATFVPK
;
A
#
# COMPACT_ATOMS: atom_id res chain seq x y z
N ALA A 1 5.97 8.94 16.23
CA ALA A 1 5.02 7.82 16.23
C ALA A 1 4.51 7.45 14.82
N GLY A 2 5.05 8.01 13.72
CA GLY A 2 4.44 7.92 12.38
C GLY A 2 4.64 6.63 11.56
N ASN A 3 5.25 5.58 12.12
CA ASN A 3 5.61 4.35 11.38
C ASN A 3 4.97 3.06 11.96
N ILE A 4 4.02 3.17 12.90
CA ILE A 4 3.35 1.98 13.46
C ILE A 4 2.21 1.59 12.53
N VAL A 5 2.21 0.34 12.05
CA VAL A 5 1.22 -0.20 11.10
C VAL A 5 0.29 -1.25 11.73
N GLY A 6 0.45 -1.50 13.03
CA GLY A 6 -0.32 -2.50 13.77
C GLY A 6 0.17 -2.65 15.20
N PHE A 7 -0.64 -3.30 16.03
CA PHE A 7 -0.31 -3.67 17.40
C PHE A 7 -0.11 -5.17 17.51
N LYS A 8 0.67 -5.61 18.50
CA LYS A 8 0.89 -7.03 18.80
C LYS A 8 0.75 -7.26 20.30
N SER A 9 -0.12 -8.19 20.67
CA SER A 9 -0.24 -8.72 22.02
C SER A 9 0.41 -10.09 22.13
N ILE A 10 1.16 -10.28 23.21
CA ILE A 10 1.68 -11.56 23.68
C ILE A 10 0.96 -12.02 24.97
N ALA A 11 -0.28 -11.61 25.19
CA ALA A 11 -1.04 -11.97 26.41
C ALA A 11 -1.10 -13.49 26.65
N ALA A 12 -1.18 -14.29 25.59
CA ALA A 12 -1.10 -15.75 25.65
C ALA A 12 0.16 -16.30 26.33
N TYR A 13 1.32 -15.62 26.20
CA TYR A 13 2.56 -16.00 26.89
C TYR A 13 2.57 -15.64 28.38
N ARG A 14 1.60 -14.83 28.83
CA ARG A 14 1.64 -14.22 30.16
C ARG A 14 0.38 -14.56 30.94
N GLY A 15 -0.68 -13.78 30.73
CA GLY A 15 -1.93 -13.90 31.46
C GLY A 15 -2.93 -14.90 30.85
N GLY A 16 -2.69 -15.38 29.63
CA GLY A 16 -3.68 -16.13 28.86
C GLY A 16 -4.61 -15.24 28.05
N LEU A 17 -5.48 -15.87 27.27
CA LEU A 17 -6.38 -15.20 26.32
C LEU A 17 -7.78 -14.87 26.86
N GLU A 18 -8.08 -15.25 28.10
CA GLU A 18 -9.34 -14.88 28.75
C GLU A 18 -9.26 -13.44 29.27
N ILE A 19 -9.40 -12.46 28.38
CA ILE A 19 -9.23 -11.03 28.71
C ILE A 19 -10.46 -10.50 29.46
N ASN A 20 -10.25 -9.92 30.65
CA ASN A 20 -11.30 -9.19 31.37
C ASN A 20 -11.50 -7.79 30.76
N THR A 21 -12.65 -7.57 30.13
CA THR A 21 -12.97 -6.30 29.45
C THR A 21 -13.43 -5.19 30.41
N ASN A 22 -13.69 -5.50 31.69
CA ASN A 22 -14.25 -4.59 32.69
C ASN A 22 -13.30 -4.31 33.86
N ILE A 23 -11.98 -4.42 33.64
CA ILE A 23 -10.99 -4.18 34.69
C ILE A 23 -11.06 -2.73 35.21
N SER A 24 -11.10 -2.56 36.52
CA SER A 24 -11.10 -1.23 37.13
C SER A 24 -9.70 -0.60 37.09
N LYS A 25 -9.64 0.74 37.08
CA LYS A 25 -8.36 1.46 37.16
C LYS A 25 -7.60 1.14 38.46
N THR A 26 -8.31 0.83 39.54
CA THR A 26 -7.71 0.47 40.83
C THR A 26 -6.98 -0.87 40.74
N GLU A 27 -7.66 -1.91 40.25
CA GLU A 27 -7.05 -3.25 40.05
C GLU A 27 -5.87 -3.20 39.08
N ALA A 28 -5.97 -2.40 38.01
CA ALA A 28 -4.87 -2.20 37.07
C ALA A 28 -3.66 -1.51 37.72
N SER A 29 -3.90 -0.50 38.57
CA SER A 29 -2.85 0.24 39.29
C SER A 29 -2.15 -0.63 40.33
N GLU A 30 -2.90 -1.47 41.04
CA GLU A 30 -2.35 -2.48 41.95
C GLU A 30 -1.49 -3.48 41.18
N GLY A 31 -1.98 -3.99 40.06
CA GLY A 31 -1.21 -4.91 39.21
C GLY A 31 0.06 -4.29 38.63
N LEU A 32 0.04 -3.00 38.28
CA LEU A 32 1.24 -2.26 37.88
C LEU A 32 2.25 -2.18 39.02
N ASN A 33 1.81 -1.88 40.24
CA ASN A 33 2.69 -1.82 41.40
C ASN A 33 3.37 -3.17 41.68
N ASP A 34 2.64 -4.28 41.54
CA ASP A 34 3.21 -5.62 41.68
C ASP A 34 4.29 -5.89 40.63
N VAL A 35 4.03 -5.53 39.36
CA VAL A 35 5.00 -5.69 38.26
C VAL A 35 6.25 -4.85 38.51
N LEU A 36 6.10 -3.63 39.03
CA LEU A 36 7.24 -2.76 39.34
C LEU A 36 8.06 -3.25 40.54
N ARG A 37 7.43 -3.94 41.50
CA ARG A 37 8.09 -4.53 42.68
C ARG A 37 8.84 -5.83 42.38
N ALA A 38 8.47 -6.56 41.33
CA ALA A 38 9.03 -7.87 40.98
C ALA A 38 10.52 -7.87 40.54
N GLY A 39 11.15 -6.70 40.44
CA GLY A 39 12.58 -6.56 40.12
C GLY A 39 12.89 -6.56 38.62
N LYS A 40 14.19 -6.53 38.27
CA LYS A 40 14.68 -6.45 36.88
C LYS A 40 15.19 -7.82 36.39
N PRO A 41 15.02 -8.16 35.10
CA PRO A 41 14.30 -7.38 34.08
C PRO A 41 12.78 -7.39 34.30
N VAL A 42 12.13 -6.25 34.08
CA VAL A 42 10.68 -6.12 34.29
C VAL A 42 9.96 -6.99 33.28
N ARG A 43 9.24 -8.00 33.77
CA ARG A 43 8.33 -8.83 32.99
C ARG A 43 6.92 -8.56 33.47
N ILE A 44 6.06 -8.06 32.57
CA ILE A 44 4.64 -7.88 32.86
C ILE A 44 3.97 -9.26 32.96
N THR A 45 3.60 -9.66 34.18
CA THR A 45 2.98 -10.97 34.48
C THR A 45 1.64 -10.85 35.21
N ASN A 46 1.36 -9.73 35.86
CA ASN A 46 0.10 -9.53 36.57
C ASN A 46 -1.07 -9.44 35.56
N LYS A 47 -2.04 -10.33 35.70
CA LYS A 47 -3.19 -10.49 34.78
C LYS A 47 -4.04 -9.23 34.66
N ASN A 48 -4.36 -8.59 35.78
CA ASN A 48 -5.20 -7.38 35.79
C ASN A 48 -4.55 -6.25 35.01
N PHE A 49 -3.23 -6.09 35.17
CA PHE A 49 -2.50 -5.08 34.42
C PHE A 49 -2.36 -5.45 32.93
N ILE A 50 -2.14 -6.74 32.60
CA ILE A 50 -2.13 -7.24 31.21
C ILE A 50 -3.44 -6.96 30.50
N ASP A 51 -4.57 -7.26 31.14
CA ASP A 51 -5.90 -7.03 30.57
C ASP A 51 -6.15 -5.54 30.36
N HIS A 52 -5.74 -4.70 31.32
CA HIS A 52 -5.87 -3.26 31.21
C HIS A 52 -5.10 -2.69 30.02
N ILE A 53 -3.81 -3.05 29.87
CA ILE A 53 -3.01 -2.58 28.73
C ILE A 53 -3.50 -3.17 27.41
N PHE A 54 -4.04 -4.39 27.43
CA PHE A 54 -4.61 -5.02 26.25
C PHE A 54 -5.82 -4.24 25.76
N ILE A 55 -6.76 -3.92 26.66
CA ILE A 55 -7.96 -3.14 26.34
C ILE A 55 -7.57 -1.76 25.85
N HIS A 56 -6.64 -1.08 26.52
CA HIS A 56 -6.20 0.23 26.09
C HIS A 56 -5.49 0.21 24.72
N ALA A 57 -4.65 -0.79 24.46
CA ALA A 57 -4.04 -0.99 23.15
C ALA A 57 -5.09 -1.24 22.06
N LEU A 58 -6.15 -1.99 22.38
CA LEU A 58 -7.24 -2.27 21.45
C LEU A 58 -8.10 -1.02 21.17
N GLU A 59 -8.35 -0.18 22.16
CA GLU A 59 -9.00 1.13 21.97
C GLU A 59 -8.20 2.03 21.02
N VAL A 60 -6.87 2.09 21.21
CA VAL A 60 -5.98 2.86 20.34
C VAL A 60 -5.92 2.25 18.94
N ALA A 61 -5.83 0.92 18.83
CA ALA A 61 -5.84 0.21 17.55
C ALA A 61 -7.12 0.52 16.77
N GLN A 62 -8.28 0.50 17.42
CA GLN A 62 -9.55 0.86 16.80
C GLN A 62 -9.61 2.33 16.39
N TYR A 63 -9.14 3.24 17.25
CA TYR A 63 -9.14 4.68 16.95
C TYR A 63 -8.27 5.02 15.73
N LEU A 64 -7.16 4.30 15.55
CA LEU A 64 -6.23 4.49 14.43
C LEU A 64 -6.53 3.59 13.22
N ASP A 65 -7.59 2.77 13.26
CA ASP A 65 -7.91 1.75 12.25
C ASP A 65 -6.71 0.83 11.92
N LEU A 66 -5.99 0.39 12.96
CA LEU A 66 -4.84 -0.49 12.86
C LEU A 66 -5.18 -1.91 13.35
N PRO A 67 -4.62 -2.95 12.72
CA PRO A 67 -4.84 -4.32 13.17
C PRO A 67 -4.14 -4.61 14.49
N MET A 68 -4.78 -5.44 15.32
CA MET A 68 -4.23 -6.00 16.54
C MET A 68 -3.95 -7.48 16.32
N GLN A 69 -2.67 -7.84 16.27
CA GLN A 69 -2.21 -9.21 16.22
C GLN A 69 -2.19 -9.81 17.62
N ILE A 70 -2.68 -11.04 17.78
CA ILE A 70 -2.70 -11.76 19.05
C ILE A 70 -2.00 -13.09 18.84
N HIS A 71 -0.94 -13.34 19.62
CA HIS A 71 -0.33 -14.67 19.66
C HIS A 71 -1.35 -15.71 20.16
N THR A 72 -1.52 -16.82 19.44
CA THR A 72 -2.40 -17.93 19.83
C THR A 72 -1.71 -19.26 19.58
N GLY A 73 -2.11 -20.30 20.31
CA GLY A 73 -1.53 -21.63 20.16
C GLY A 73 -0.16 -21.79 20.82
N PHE A 74 0.72 -22.54 20.17
CA PHE A 74 1.98 -23.00 20.74
C PHE A 74 3.09 -21.93 20.79
N GLY A 75 3.96 -22.08 21.80
CA GLY A 75 5.09 -21.20 22.05
C GLY A 75 6.23 -21.96 22.74
N ASP A 76 7.11 -21.22 23.41
CA ASP A 76 8.20 -21.80 24.21
C ASP A 76 7.71 -22.22 25.62
N LYS A 77 8.67 -22.56 26.49
CA LYS A 77 8.39 -23.01 27.87
C LYS A 77 7.72 -21.97 28.77
N ASP A 78 7.80 -20.68 28.41
CA ASP A 78 7.17 -19.61 29.19
C ASP A 78 5.65 -19.52 28.87
N LEU A 79 5.16 -20.21 27.83
CA LEU A 79 3.76 -20.26 27.44
C LEU A 79 3.01 -21.46 28.02
N ASP A 80 1.84 -21.20 28.61
CA ASP A 80 0.88 -22.25 28.96
C ASP A 80 -0.11 -22.48 27.81
N LEU A 81 0.06 -23.59 27.10
CA LEU A 81 -0.77 -23.93 25.93
C LEU A 81 -2.26 -24.02 26.25
N ARG A 82 -2.62 -24.33 27.51
CA ARG A 82 -4.03 -24.40 27.93
C ARG A 82 -4.71 -23.04 27.86
N LEU A 83 -3.95 -21.97 28.11
CA LEU A 83 -4.44 -20.59 28.19
C LEU A 83 -4.34 -19.84 26.84
N SER A 84 -3.77 -20.47 25.81
CA SER A 84 -3.57 -19.88 24.48
C SER A 84 -4.60 -20.35 23.44
N ASN A 85 -5.66 -21.03 23.88
CA ASN A 85 -6.80 -21.35 23.02
C ASN A 85 -7.58 -20.07 22.65
N PRO A 86 -7.77 -19.77 21.35
CA PRO A 86 -8.41 -18.53 20.92
C PRO A 86 -9.88 -18.41 21.34
N LEU A 87 -10.58 -19.50 21.70
CA LEU A 87 -11.96 -19.43 22.18
C LEU A 87 -12.12 -18.60 23.46
N HIS A 88 -11.07 -18.45 24.27
CA HIS A 88 -11.09 -17.59 25.44
C HIS A 88 -11.32 -16.11 25.11
N LEU A 89 -11.09 -15.70 23.85
CA LEU A 89 -11.35 -14.33 23.39
C LEU A 89 -12.83 -14.04 23.16
N ARG A 90 -13.74 -15.01 23.33
CA ARG A 90 -15.18 -14.83 23.04
C ARG A 90 -15.78 -13.60 23.72
N ASN A 91 -15.51 -13.39 25.02
CA ASN A 91 -16.02 -12.24 25.76
C ASN A 91 -15.53 -10.91 25.17
N LEU A 92 -14.28 -10.86 24.69
CA LEU A 92 -13.72 -9.71 24.01
C LEU A 92 -14.38 -9.48 22.65
N LEU A 93 -14.59 -10.54 21.87
CA LEU A 93 -15.18 -10.47 20.53
C LEU A 93 -16.67 -10.08 20.57
N GLU A 94 -17.38 -10.43 21.64
CA GLU A 94 -18.78 -10.07 21.86
C GLU A 94 -18.94 -8.67 22.49
N ASP A 95 -17.86 -8.03 22.94
CA ASP A 95 -17.88 -6.66 23.42
C ASP A 95 -18.07 -5.68 22.24
N LYS A 96 -19.23 -5.01 22.23
CA LYS A 96 -19.62 -4.07 21.17
C LYS A 96 -18.61 -2.94 20.96
N ARG A 97 -17.86 -2.56 22.00
CA ARG A 97 -16.82 -1.52 21.91
C ARG A 97 -15.73 -1.85 20.90
N PHE A 98 -15.48 -3.14 20.64
CA PHE A 98 -14.38 -3.63 19.79
C PHE A 98 -14.87 -4.35 18.53
N SER A 99 -16.16 -4.21 18.21
CA SER A 99 -16.79 -4.86 17.04
C SER A 99 -16.20 -4.41 15.69
N LYS A 100 -15.52 -3.26 15.64
CA LYS A 100 -14.88 -2.72 14.43
C LYS A 100 -13.38 -2.96 14.38
N CYS A 101 -12.77 -3.52 15.43
CA CYS A 101 -11.35 -3.82 15.43
C CYS A 101 -11.01 -4.83 14.32
N GLN A 102 -9.76 -4.83 13.86
CA GLN A 102 -9.23 -5.89 13.02
C GLN A 102 -8.32 -6.77 13.90
N ILE A 103 -8.77 -7.98 14.23
CA ILE A 103 -8.04 -8.89 15.11
C ILE A 103 -7.45 -10.02 14.28
N VAL A 104 -6.12 -10.17 14.34
CA VAL A 104 -5.40 -11.23 13.62
C VAL A 104 -4.90 -12.27 14.62
N LEU A 105 -5.46 -13.48 14.57
CA LEU A 105 -5.01 -14.60 15.39
C LEU A 105 -3.81 -15.26 14.73
N LEU A 106 -2.70 -15.32 15.47
CA LEU A 106 -1.45 -15.74 14.89
C LEU A 106 -1.18 -17.24 15.05
N HIS A 107 -0.34 -17.77 14.17
CA HIS A 107 0.29 -19.09 14.24
C HIS A 107 -0.58 -20.30 13.95
N ALA A 108 -1.56 -20.11 13.07
CA ALA A 108 -2.67 -21.02 12.82
C ALA A 108 -3.43 -21.37 14.09
N SER A 109 -3.22 -20.63 15.17
CA SER A 109 -3.59 -21.00 16.54
C SER A 109 -3.20 -22.43 16.93
N TYR A 110 -2.20 -23.06 16.27
CA TYR A 110 -1.95 -24.50 16.41
C TYR A 110 -1.71 -24.89 17.89
N PRO A 111 -2.35 -25.94 18.42
CA PRO A 111 -3.16 -26.96 17.73
C PRO A 111 -4.66 -26.64 17.62
N PHE A 112 -5.07 -25.39 17.86
CA PHE A 112 -6.47 -24.92 17.86
C PHE A 112 -6.92 -24.30 16.53
N SER A 113 -6.45 -24.84 15.40
CA SER A 113 -6.72 -24.26 14.07
C SER A 113 -8.20 -24.29 13.70
N LYS A 114 -8.92 -25.34 14.13
CA LYS A 114 -10.37 -25.47 13.92
C LYS A 114 -11.17 -24.43 14.70
N GLU A 115 -10.79 -24.20 15.95
CA GLU A 115 -11.40 -23.17 16.79
C GLU A 115 -11.18 -21.77 16.19
N ALA A 116 -9.97 -21.50 15.71
CA ALA A 116 -9.66 -20.24 15.04
C ALA A 116 -10.47 -20.08 13.73
N SER A 117 -10.59 -21.15 12.96
CA SER A 117 -11.42 -21.20 11.75
C SER A 117 -12.88 -20.84 12.03
N TYR A 118 -13.45 -21.45 13.07
CA TYR A 118 -14.80 -21.15 13.56
C TYR A 118 -14.94 -19.67 13.95
N LEU A 119 -14.01 -19.13 14.75
CA LEU A 119 -14.09 -17.72 15.16
C LEU A 119 -14.06 -16.77 13.95
N ALA A 120 -13.24 -17.05 12.94
CA ALA A 120 -13.19 -16.23 11.73
C ALA A 120 -14.45 -16.32 10.86
N SER A 121 -15.16 -17.46 10.92
CA SER A 121 -16.42 -17.66 10.19
C SER A 121 -17.58 -16.93 10.86
N VAL A 122 -17.59 -16.80 12.19
CA VAL A 122 -18.70 -16.16 12.93
C VAL A 122 -18.47 -14.68 13.24
N TYR A 123 -17.22 -14.25 13.50
CA TYR A 123 -16.92 -12.88 13.90
C TYR A 123 -16.31 -12.09 12.73
N PRO A 124 -16.96 -11.01 12.23
CA PRO A 124 -16.45 -10.24 11.10
C PRO A 124 -15.06 -9.65 11.35
N GLN A 125 -14.75 -9.29 12.60
CA GLN A 125 -13.48 -8.69 13.01
C GLN A 125 -12.28 -9.65 13.07
N VAL A 126 -12.48 -10.97 12.96
CA VAL A 126 -11.43 -11.97 13.14
C VAL A 126 -10.82 -12.39 11.80
N TYR A 127 -9.48 -12.38 11.75
CA TYR A 127 -8.61 -12.81 10.67
C TYR A 127 -7.57 -13.80 11.20
N LEU A 128 -7.00 -14.60 10.32
CA LEU A 128 -6.14 -15.73 10.65
C LEU A 128 -4.81 -15.63 9.90
N ASP A 129 -3.75 -16.03 10.59
CA ASP A 129 -2.41 -16.19 10.05
C ASP A 129 -1.92 -17.62 10.31
N PHE A 130 -0.97 -18.13 9.54
CA PHE A 130 -0.39 -19.47 9.71
C PHE A 130 1.15 -19.51 9.77
N GLY A 131 1.82 -18.36 9.90
CA GLY A 131 3.26 -18.27 10.16
C GLY A 131 3.64 -18.93 11.47
N LEU A 132 4.92 -19.18 11.72
CA LEU A 132 5.40 -20.08 12.81
C LEU A 132 5.02 -21.54 12.60
N ALA A 133 3.71 -21.87 12.56
CA ALA A 133 3.22 -23.22 12.26
C ALA A 133 3.80 -23.72 10.93
N VAL A 134 3.81 -22.85 9.93
CA VAL A 134 4.65 -22.97 8.74
C VAL A 134 5.86 -22.04 8.91
N PRO A 135 7.11 -22.55 8.99
CA PRO A 135 7.57 -23.87 8.58
C PRO A 135 7.89 -24.85 9.73
N LYS A 136 7.52 -24.58 11.00
CA LYS A 136 8.02 -25.39 12.15
C LYS A 136 7.38 -26.76 12.30
N LEU A 137 6.16 -26.96 11.82
CA LEU A 137 5.49 -28.26 11.92
C LEU A 137 6.04 -29.24 10.87
N SER A 138 5.76 -30.53 11.07
CA SER A 138 5.97 -31.54 10.02
C SER A 138 5.15 -31.19 8.78
N PHE A 139 5.49 -31.76 7.61
CA PHE A 139 4.71 -31.54 6.38
C PHE A 139 3.21 -31.78 6.60
N HIS A 140 2.84 -32.89 7.25
CA HIS A 140 1.45 -33.21 7.56
C HIS A 140 0.83 -32.24 8.57
N GLY A 141 1.59 -31.80 9.57
CA GLY A 141 1.12 -30.79 10.52
C GLY A 141 0.85 -29.44 9.84
N MET A 142 1.78 -28.98 8.99
CA MET A 142 1.59 -27.77 8.19
C MET A 142 0.37 -27.87 7.28
N LEU A 143 0.24 -28.99 6.57
CA LEU A 143 -0.90 -29.25 5.67
C LEU A 143 -2.23 -29.28 6.44
N SER A 144 -2.29 -30.01 7.56
CA SER A 144 -3.49 -30.12 8.39
C SER A 144 -3.90 -28.77 8.96
N SER A 145 -2.96 -28.00 9.51
CA SER A 145 -3.25 -26.68 10.09
C SER A 145 -3.86 -25.73 9.05
N VAL A 146 -3.29 -25.67 7.83
CA VAL A 146 -3.83 -24.78 6.78
C VAL A 146 -5.19 -25.27 6.26
N LYS A 147 -5.39 -26.59 6.11
CA LYS A 147 -6.71 -27.16 5.78
C LYS A 147 -7.74 -26.81 6.84
N GLU A 148 -7.42 -27.01 8.11
CA GLU A 148 -8.31 -26.73 9.24
C GLU A 148 -8.66 -25.25 9.35
N LEU A 149 -7.73 -24.34 9.05
CA LEU A 149 -8.05 -22.91 8.99
C LEU A 149 -9.06 -22.62 7.88
N LEU A 150 -8.94 -23.25 6.71
CA LEU A 150 -9.80 -23.02 5.55
C LEU A 150 -11.12 -23.80 5.60
N GLU A 151 -11.34 -24.65 6.61
CA GLU A 151 -12.54 -25.47 6.76
C GLU A 151 -13.82 -24.62 6.90
N LEU A 152 -13.78 -23.60 7.77
CA LEU A 152 -14.92 -22.69 8.02
C LEU A 152 -14.60 -21.23 7.71
N ALA A 153 -13.33 -20.82 7.84
CA ALA A 153 -12.96 -19.42 7.67
C ALA A 153 -13.12 -19.01 6.21
N PRO A 154 -13.70 -17.82 5.94
CA PRO A 154 -13.64 -17.23 4.62
C PRO A 154 -12.17 -17.12 4.16
N ILE A 155 -11.85 -17.67 2.98
CA ILE A 155 -10.48 -17.67 2.41
C ILE A 155 -9.83 -16.28 2.49
N LYS A 156 -10.60 -15.23 2.25
CA LYS A 156 -10.15 -13.81 2.28
C LYS A 156 -9.69 -13.30 3.65
N LYS A 157 -9.93 -14.06 4.72
CA LYS A 157 -9.53 -13.78 6.09
C LYS A 157 -8.30 -14.59 6.53
N VAL A 158 -7.81 -15.52 5.72
CA VAL A 158 -6.58 -16.28 5.97
C VAL A 158 -5.43 -15.61 5.23
N MET A 159 -4.34 -15.33 5.95
CA MET A 159 -3.23 -14.52 5.46
C MET A 159 -1.89 -15.20 5.76
N PHE A 160 -0.88 -14.83 4.99
CA PHE A 160 0.48 -15.33 5.17
C PHE A 160 1.33 -14.42 6.08
N SER A 161 2.04 -15.03 7.01
CA SER A 161 3.23 -14.46 7.66
C SER A 161 4.30 -15.54 7.79
N THR A 162 5.57 -15.16 8.00
CA THR A 162 6.66 -16.12 8.24
C THR A 162 6.85 -16.45 9.72
N ASP A 163 6.55 -15.49 10.60
CA ASP A 163 7.09 -15.42 11.98
C ASP A 163 8.62 -15.67 12.03
N GLY A 164 9.32 -15.27 10.96
CA GLY A 164 10.76 -15.40 10.86
C GLY A 164 11.46 -14.48 11.85
N CYS A 165 12.49 -14.97 12.52
CA CYS A 165 13.31 -14.19 13.44
C CYS A 165 14.77 -14.67 13.44
N GLY A 166 15.70 -13.80 13.84
CA GLY A 166 17.12 -14.11 13.94
C GLY A 166 17.86 -14.08 12.61
N PHE A 167 17.56 -15.01 11.70
CA PHE A 167 18.31 -15.21 10.45
C PHE A 167 17.42 -15.11 9.20
N PRO A 168 17.91 -14.55 8.07
CA PRO A 168 17.15 -14.42 6.81
C PRO A 168 16.56 -15.74 6.28
N GLU A 169 17.23 -16.85 6.54
CA GLU A 169 16.81 -18.20 6.16
C GLU A 169 15.46 -18.59 6.77
N SER A 170 15.16 -18.09 7.98
CA SER A 170 13.86 -18.34 8.62
C SER A 170 12.71 -17.73 7.82
N PHE A 171 12.92 -16.52 7.29
CA PHE A 171 11.94 -15.84 6.43
C PHE A 171 11.81 -16.55 5.08
N TYR A 172 12.95 -16.90 4.46
CA TYR A 172 12.96 -17.61 3.18
C TYR A 172 12.27 -18.97 3.28
N LEU A 173 12.60 -19.76 4.31
CA LEU A 173 12.02 -21.09 4.51
C LEU A 173 10.52 -20.99 4.79
N GLY A 174 10.08 -20.04 5.63
CA GLY A 174 8.66 -19.79 5.88
C GLY A 174 7.91 -19.45 4.59
N ALA A 175 8.43 -18.54 3.77
CA ALA A 175 7.81 -18.16 2.49
C ALA A 175 7.79 -19.31 1.47
N LYS A 176 8.87 -20.10 1.39
CA LYS A 176 8.95 -21.27 0.51
C LYS A 176 7.94 -22.34 0.91
N LYS A 177 7.93 -22.74 2.19
CA LYS A 177 7.02 -23.77 2.70
C LYS A 177 5.57 -23.33 2.67
N ALA A 178 5.26 -22.07 2.93
CA ALA A 178 3.92 -21.55 2.78
C ALA A 178 3.38 -21.73 1.35
N ARG A 179 4.18 -21.39 0.32
CA ARG A 179 3.77 -21.59 -1.08
C ARG A 179 3.52 -23.05 -1.43
N GLU A 180 4.40 -23.95 -0.97
CA GLU A 180 4.24 -25.40 -1.17
C GLU A 180 2.95 -25.90 -0.53
N ILE A 181 2.71 -25.56 0.74
CA ILE A 181 1.54 -26.03 1.50
C ILE A 181 0.24 -25.44 0.95
N VAL A 182 0.19 -24.14 0.67
CA VAL A 182 -1.01 -23.51 0.09
C VAL A 182 -1.32 -24.10 -1.28
N PHE A 183 -0.30 -24.40 -2.10
CA PHE A 183 -0.51 -25.11 -3.37
C PHE A 183 -1.13 -26.48 -3.14
N ASP A 184 -0.59 -27.29 -2.23
CA ASP A 184 -1.12 -28.63 -1.95
C ASP A 184 -2.56 -28.58 -1.44
N VAL A 185 -2.90 -27.65 -0.53
CA VAL A 185 -4.26 -27.49 -0.02
C VAL A 185 -5.23 -27.10 -1.13
N LEU A 186 -4.90 -26.07 -1.92
CA LEU A 186 -5.78 -25.58 -2.98
C LEU A 186 -5.90 -26.57 -4.14
N ARG A 187 -4.83 -27.31 -4.44
CA ARG A 187 -4.86 -28.40 -5.42
C ARG A 187 -5.85 -29.47 -4.98
N ASP A 188 -5.79 -29.91 -3.72
CA ASP A 188 -6.71 -30.92 -3.19
C ASP A 188 -8.17 -30.44 -3.29
N SER A 189 -8.45 -29.18 -2.94
CA SER A 189 -9.78 -28.55 -3.14
C SER A 189 -10.22 -28.55 -4.61
N CYS A 190 -9.30 -28.31 -5.55
CA CYS A 190 -9.63 -28.40 -6.98
C CYS A 190 -9.91 -29.83 -7.45
N ILE A 191 -9.16 -30.82 -6.96
CA ILE A 191 -9.35 -32.24 -7.30
C ILE A 191 -10.72 -32.73 -6.84
N HIS A 192 -11.17 -32.29 -5.65
CA HIS A 192 -12.46 -32.67 -5.09
C HIS A 192 -13.63 -31.81 -5.58
N GLY A 193 -13.37 -30.73 -6.32
CA GLY A 193 -14.39 -29.88 -6.92
C GLY A 193 -14.92 -28.78 -5.98
N ASP A 194 -14.27 -28.54 -4.84
CA ASP A 194 -14.63 -27.47 -3.91
C ASP A 194 -14.32 -26.09 -4.50
N LEU A 195 -13.28 -26.00 -5.33
CA LEU A 195 -12.84 -24.78 -6.03
C LEU A 195 -12.51 -25.07 -7.48
N THR A 196 -12.87 -24.16 -8.38
CA THR A 196 -12.31 -24.13 -9.73
C THR A 196 -10.83 -23.71 -9.70
N ILE A 197 -10.08 -24.02 -10.74
CA ILE A 197 -8.68 -23.57 -10.88
C ILE A 197 -8.58 -22.04 -10.79
N SER A 198 -9.54 -21.32 -11.39
CA SER A 198 -9.57 -19.86 -11.35
C SER A 198 -9.77 -19.34 -9.92
N GLU A 199 -10.67 -19.96 -9.15
CA GLU A 199 -10.90 -19.60 -7.74
C GLU A 199 -9.70 -19.95 -6.87
N ALA A 200 -9.05 -21.10 -7.08
CA ALA A 200 -7.83 -21.47 -6.37
C ALA A 200 -6.68 -20.50 -6.66
N VAL A 201 -6.50 -20.06 -7.91
CA VAL A 201 -5.50 -19.03 -8.25
C VAL A 201 -5.83 -17.70 -7.54
N GLN A 202 -7.11 -17.32 -7.48
CA GLN A 202 -7.52 -16.12 -6.75
C GLN A 202 -7.33 -16.26 -5.24
N ALA A 203 -7.62 -17.43 -4.66
CA ALA A 203 -7.40 -17.74 -3.25
C ALA A 203 -5.91 -17.63 -2.89
N ALA A 204 -5.04 -18.21 -3.71
CA ALA A 204 -3.58 -18.09 -3.54
C ALA A 204 -3.13 -16.62 -3.59
N LYS A 205 -3.65 -15.84 -4.55
CA LYS A 205 -3.40 -14.40 -4.60
C LYS A 205 -3.89 -13.71 -3.33
N ASP A 206 -5.10 -13.97 -2.86
CA ASP A 206 -5.67 -13.32 -1.68
C ASP A 206 -4.85 -13.64 -0.41
N ILE A 207 -4.40 -14.89 -0.23
CA ILE A 207 -3.60 -15.34 0.92
C ILE A 207 -2.19 -14.71 0.93
N PHE A 208 -1.53 -14.65 -0.23
CA PHE A 208 -0.15 -14.14 -0.35
C PHE A 208 -0.05 -12.67 -0.71
N SER A 209 -1.14 -12.04 -1.16
CA SER A 209 -1.15 -10.63 -1.44
C SER A 209 -0.98 -9.88 -0.12
N VAL A 210 0.01 -8.99 -0.09
CA VAL A 210 -0.07 -7.84 0.77
C VAL A 210 -1.30 -7.07 0.25
N LYS A 211 -2.45 -7.21 0.92
CA LYS A 211 -3.49 -6.20 0.82
C LYS A 211 -2.92 -4.93 1.45
N LEU A 212 -2.02 -4.25 0.75
CA LEU A 212 -2.05 -2.79 0.77
C LEU A 212 -3.48 -2.50 0.37
N ASN A 213 -4.29 -2.10 1.35
CA ASN A 213 -5.68 -1.79 1.15
C ASN A 213 -5.77 -0.61 0.15
N ILE A 214 -5.70 -0.91 -1.15
CA ILE A 214 -6.12 0.00 -2.24
C ILE A 214 -7.66 0.21 -2.17
N ASN A 215 -8.33 -0.59 -1.34
CA ASN A 215 -9.73 -0.50 -0.96
C ASN A 215 -9.93 -0.51 0.57
N ALA A 216 -9.07 0.17 1.34
CA ALA A 216 -9.62 0.77 2.55
C ALA A 216 -10.76 1.66 2.04
N SER A 217 -11.98 1.46 2.52
CA SER A 217 -12.96 2.54 2.47
C SER A 217 -12.22 3.75 3.01
N ALA A 218 -11.95 4.74 2.15
CA ALA A 218 -11.10 5.83 2.54
C ALA A 218 -11.85 6.67 3.56
N GLN A 219 -11.74 6.30 4.83
CA GLN A 219 -12.04 7.19 5.92
C GLN A 219 -10.89 8.21 5.91
N GLY A 220 -10.98 9.19 5.00
CA GLY A 220 -10.00 10.24 4.81
C GLY A 220 -9.85 10.79 3.39
N VAL A 221 -10.15 10.02 2.33
CA VAL A 221 -10.03 10.55 0.95
C VAL A 221 -11.28 11.32 0.56
N ALA A 222 -11.15 12.63 0.41
CA ALA A 222 -12.24 13.49 -0.02
C ALA A 222 -12.36 13.56 -1.55
N TYR A 223 -11.23 13.48 -2.27
CA TYR A 223 -11.16 13.78 -3.69
C TYR A 223 -10.27 12.83 -4.49
N VAL A 224 -10.66 12.57 -5.74
CA VAL A 224 -9.89 11.80 -6.72
C VAL A 224 -9.51 12.71 -7.89
N ARG A 225 -8.21 12.85 -8.15
CA ARG A 225 -7.66 13.58 -9.29
C ARG A 225 -7.57 12.65 -10.49
N ILE A 226 -8.29 12.97 -11.56
CA ILE A 226 -8.22 12.26 -12.83
C ILE A 226 -7.24 13.02 -13.71
N LEU A 227 -6.07 12.41 -13.97
CA LEU A 227 -4.99 13.03 -14.72
C LEU A 227 -4.98 12.58 -16.18
N TRP A 228 -4.62 13.51 -17.06
CA TRP A 228 -4.25 13.22 -18.44
C TRP A 228 -3.08 14.09 -18.87
N ILE A 229 -2.38 13.63 -19.92
CA ILE A 229 -1.30 14.37 -20.55
C ILE A 229 -1.78 14.87 -21.89
N ASP A 230 -1.65 16.17 -22.14
CA ASP A 230 -1.99 16.75 -23.44
C ASP A 230 -0.87 16.61 -24.47
N ALA A 231 -1.12 17.03 -25.72
CA ALA A 231 -0.14 16.94 -26.80
C ALA A 231 1.11 17.78 -26.56
N SER A 232 1.03 18.81 -25.70
CA SER A 232 2.17 19.64 -25.31
C SER A 232 2.99 19.04 -24.16
N GLY A 233 2.60 17.86 -23.66
CA GLY A 233 3.25 17.20 -22.53
C GLY A 233 2.89 17.80 -21.16
N GLN A 234 1.88 18.67 -21.10
CA GLN A 234 1.41 19.24 -19.85
C GLN A 234 0.51 18.25 -19.11
N HIS A 235 0.73 18.17 -17.80
CA HIS A 235 -0.09 17.36 -16.91
C HIS A 235 -1.33 18.17 -16.52
N ARG A 236 -2.51 17.64 -16.80
CA ARG A 236 -3.78 18.28 -16.49
C ARG A 236 -4.64 17.36 -15.63
N CYS A 237 -5.56 17.93 -14.87
CA CYS A 237 -6.45 17.12 -14.04
C CYS A 237 -7.86 17.68 -13.91
N ARG A 238 -8.79 16.78 -13.59
CA ARG A 238 -10.11 17.09 -13.02
C ARG A 238 -10.22 16.44 -11.66
N VAL A 239 -10.69 17.20 -10.68
CA VAL A 239 -10.83 16.72 -9.30
C VAL A 239 -12.29 16.39 -9.04
N ILE A 240 -12.58 15.16 -8.63
CA ILE A 240 -13.92 14.65 -8.43
C ILE A 240 -14.09 14.21 -6.96
N PRO A 241 -15.19 14.56 -6.27
CA PRO A 241 -15.49 14.02 -4.95
C PRO A 241 -15.58 12.49 -4.99
N GLN A 242 -14.99 11.82 -4.00
CA GLN A 242 -14.82 10.36 -3.99
C GLN A 242 -16.12 9.59 -4.29
N LYS A 243 -17.24 10.00 -3.67
CA LYS A 243 -18.56 9.39 -3.89
C LYS A 243 -18.97 9.41 -5.37
N ARG A 244 -18.88 10.58 -6.02
CA ARG A 244 -19.21 10.72 -7.45
C ARG A 244 -18.26 9.91 -8.32
N PHE A 245 -16.99 9.83 -7.93
CA PHE A 245 -16.01 9.05 -8.67
C PHE A 245 -16.44 7.58 -8.76
N HIS A 246 -16.72 6.93 -7.63
CA HIS A 246 -17.11 5.53 -7.58
C HIS A 246 -18.50 5.25 -8.17
N ASP A 247 -19.48 6.11 -7.90
CA ASP A 247 -20.86 5.90 -8.33
C ASP A 247 -21.03 6.01 -9.85
N LEU A 248 -20.34 6.98 -10.47
CA LEU A 248 -20.59 7.40 -11.85
C LEU A 248 -19.36 7.40 -12.75
N VAL A 249 -18.24 7.98 -12.29
CA VAL A 249 -17.10 8.28 -13.18
C VAL A 249 -16.31 7.04 -13.56
N THR A 250 -16.21 6.06 -12.67
CA THR A 250 -15.60 4.75 -12.99
C THR A 250 -16.30 4.04 -14.16
N LYS A 251 -17.59 4.28 -14.37
CA LYS A 251 -18.41 3.64 -15.42
C LYS A 251 -18.49 4.47 -16.70
N ASN A 252 -18.70 5.78 -16.54
CA ASN A 252 -19.05 6.66 -17.65
C ASN A 252 -17.92 7.62 -18.07
N GLY A 253 -16.84 7.68 -17.28
CA GLY A 253 -15.83 8.71 -17.39
C GLY A 253 -16.31 10.09 -16.99
N VAL A 254 -15.42 11.07 -17.14
CA VAL A 254 -15.76 12.49 -16.99
C VAL A 254 -15.61 13.19 -18.34
N GLY A 255 -16.56 14.08 -18.65
CA GLY A 255 -16.52 14.89 -19.88
C GLY A 255 -15.30 15.81 -19.93
N LEU A 256 -14.68 15.93 -21.09
CA LEU A 256 -13.61 16.88 -21.38
C LEU A 256 -13.77 17.41 -22.81
N THR A 257 -13.49 18.69 -23.04
CA THR A 257 -13.51 19.27 -24.40
C THR A 257 -12.35 18.73 -25.23
N CYS A 258 -12.57 18.42 -26.50
CA CYS A 258 -11.50 17.96 -27.40
C CYS A 258 -10.40 19.02 -27.60
N ALA A 259 -10.71 20.32 -27.42
CA ALA A 259 -9.72 21.41 -27.44
C ALA A 259 -8.55 21.20 -26.47
N SER A 260 -8.71 20.42 -25.40
CA SER A 260 -7.64 20.19 -24.43
C SER A 260 -6.40 19.56 -25.04
N MET A 261 -6.55 18.81 -26.14
CA MET A 261 -5.41 18.21 -26.86
C MET A 261 -4.77 19.15 -27.87
N ALA A 262 -5.40 20.27 -28.21
CA ALA A 262 -4.84 21.29 -29.07
C ALA A 262 -4.18 22.44 -28.30
N MET A 263 -4.29 22.46 -26.98
CA MET A 263 -3.69 23.51 -26.16
C MET A 263 -2.17 23.52 -26.28
N SER A 264 -1.60 24.71 -26.48
CA SER A 264 -0.16 24.89 -26.49
C SER A 264 0.44 24.91 -25.07
N SER A 265 1.76 24.78 -24.95
CA SER A 265 2.47 24.87 -23.68
C SER A 265 2.64 26.31 -23.15
N HIS A 266 2.45 27.33 -24.01
CA HIS A 266 2.70 28.74 -23.69
C HIS A 266 1.42 29.55 -23.41
N MET A 267 0.30 29.18 -24.04
CA MET A 267 -0.98 29.90 -23.90
C MET A 267 -2.14 28.93 -23.67
N ASP A 268 -3.14 29.39 -22.91
CA ASP A 268 -4.37 28.63 -22.60
C ASP A 268 -5.40 28.75 -23.74
N GLY A 269 -5.04 28.22 -24.91
CA GLY A 269 -5.87 28.21 -26.10
C GLY A 269 -5.40 27.16 -27.11
N PRO A 270 -6.32 26.63 -27.94
CA PRO A 270 -5.95 25.69 -28.99
C PRO A 270 -5.04 26.36 -30.02
N ALA A 271 -4.02 25.66 -30.48
CA ALA A 271 -3.16 26.13 -31.54
C ALA A 271 -3.92 26.27 -32.87
N ASP A 272 -3.53 27.26 -33.67
CA ASP A 272 -4.11 27.51 -34.98
C ASP A 272 -3.97 26.28 -35.89
N GLY A 273 -5.00 25.99 -36.69
CA GLY A 273 -4.99 24.90 -37.67
C GLY A 273 -5.28 23.49 -37.11
N THR A 274 -5.51 23.33 -35.81
CA THR A 274 -5.71 22.00 -35.18
C THR A 274 -7.09 21.38 -35.41
N SER A 275 -8.08 22.13 -35.90
CA SER A 275 -9.51 21.74 -36.02
C SER A 275 -10.22 21.33 -34.71
N LEU A 276 -9.48 21.13 -33.62
CA LEU A 276 -10.00 20.83 -32.28
C LEU A 276 -10.37 22.14 -31.59
N SER A 277 -11.66 22.44 -31.54
CA SER A 277 -12.20 23.64 -30.90
C SER A 277 -12.89 23.31 -29.57
N GLY A 278 -13.41 24.34 -28.87
CA GLY A 278 -14.22 24.13 -27.67
C GLY A 278 -15.51 23.33 -27.93
N VAL A 279 -15.90 23.15 -29.18
CA VAL A 279 -17.05 22.34 -29.61
C VAL A 279 -16.63 20.89 -29.78
N GLY A 280 -17.25 19.99 -29.01
CA GLY A 280 -16.97 18.57 -29.01
C GLY A 280 -16.50 18.08 -27.63
N GLU A 281 -17.01 16.92 -27.22
CA GLU A 281 -16.73 16.33 -25.92
C GLU A 281 -16.18 14.92 -26.08
N ILE A 282 -15.14 14.62 -25.31
CA ILE A 282 -14.58 13.30 -25.08
C ILE A 282 -14.83 12.89 -23.62
N ARG A 283 -14.61 11.62 -23.32
CA ARG A 283 -14.65 11.05 -21.97
C ARG A 283 -13.25 10.69 -21.53
N LEU A 284 -12.84 11.19 -20.36
CA LEU A 284 -11.70 10.66 -19.62
C LEU A 284 -12.18 9.43 -18.86
N ILE A 285 -11.68 8.26 -19.26
CA ILE A 285 -11.97 6.98 -18.62
C ILE A 285 -10.82 6.66 -17.66
N PRO A 286 -11.05 6.64 -16.34
CA PRO A 286 -9.98 6.38 -15.37
C PRO A 286 -9.52 4.92 -15.46
N ASP A 287 -8.21 4.73 -15.58
CA ASP A 287 -7.58 3.43 -15.51
C ASP A 287 -7.29 3.08 -14.04
N LEU A 288 -8.18 2.30 -13.45
CA LEU A 288 -8.12 1.97 -12.02
C LEU A 288 -6.86 1.19 -11.61
N SER A 289 -6.16 0.55 -12.56
CA SER A 289 -4.89 -0.11 -12.28
C SER A 289 -3.77 0.88 -11.93
N THR A 290 -3.93 2.14 -12.32
CA THR A 290 -2.98 3.22 -12.03
C THR A 290 -3.34 4.02 -10.77
N LYS A 291 -4.47 3.74 -10.12
CA LYS A 291 -4.94 4.54 -8.98
C LYS A 291 -3.98 4.44 -7.80
N ILE A 292 -3.55 5.59 -7.27
CA ILE A 292 -2.67 5.69 -6.12
C ILE A 292 -3.17 6.75 -5.12
N ILE A 293 -2.82 6.58 -3.85
CA ILE A 293 -3.00 7.60 -2.81
C ILE A 293 -1.82 8.57 -2.90
N ILE A 294 -2.07 9.88 -2.84
CA ILE A 294 -1.03 10.89 -3.01
C ILE A 294 -0.15 10.98 -1.73
N PRO A 295 1.16 10.70 -1.79
CA PRO A 295 2.03 10.66 -0.60
C PRO A 295 2.07 11.99 0.19
N TRP A 296 2.03 13.11 -0.53
CA TRP A 296 2.05 14.47 0.05
C TRP A 296 0.66 15.05 0.37
N ALA A 297 -0.42 14.36 0.01
CA ALA A 297 -1.80 14.80 0.25
C ALA A 297 -2.71 13.60 0.47
N LYS A 298 -2.58 12.97 1.65
CA LYS A 298 -3.21 11.67 1.99
C LYS A 298 -4.74 11.67 1.90
N GLU A 299 -5.38 12.83 1.92
CA GLU A 299 -6.83 12.98 1.71
C GLU A 299 -7.25 12.96 0.23
N GLN A 300 -6.30 12.69 -0.67
CA GLN A 300 -6.52 12.72 -2.11
C GLN A 300 -5.91 11.50 -2.79
N GLU A 301 -6.61 11.00 -3.80
CA GLU A 301 -6.12 9.99 -4.72
C GLU A 301 -5.82 10.61 -6.08
N MET A 302 -4.99 9.93 -6.87
CA MET A 302 -4.77 10.25 -8.28
C MET A 302 -4.87 9.00 -9.14
N VAL A 303 -5.39 9.16 -10.35
CA VAL A 303 -5.57 8.09 -11.33
C VAL A 303 -5.33 8.65 -12.73
N LEU A 304 -4.62 7.91 -13.58
CA LEU A 304 -4.45 8.27 -14.98
C LEU A 304 -5.70 7.87 -15.77
N ALA A 305 -6.02 8.64 -16.80
CA ALA A 305 -7.17 8.37 -17.65
C ALA A 305 -6.79 8.26 -19.12
N ASP A 306 -7.51 7.37 -19.80
CA ASP A 306 -7.52 7.27 -21.25
C ASP A 306 -8.61 8.17 -21.82
N MET A 307 -8.40 8.68 -23.04
CA MET A 307 -9.37 9.55 -23.72
C MET A 307 -10.18 8.74 -24.72
N HIS A 308 -11.50 8.85 -24.61
CA HIS A 308 -12.46 8.11 -25.41
C HIS A 308 -13.47 9.06 -26.05
N LEU A 309 -13.93 8.79 -27.27
CA LEU A 309 -15.05 9.53 -27.87
C LEU A 309 -16.35 9.27 -27.09
N LYS A 310 -16.54 8.01 -26.68
CA LYS A 310 -17.60 7.53 -25.78
C LYS A 310 -17.04 6.33 -24.99
N PRO A 311 -17.58 5.98 -23.82
CA PRO A 311 -17.05 4.88 -23.02
C PRO A 311 -16.88 3.61 -23.85
N GLY A 312 -15.68 3.01 -23.81
CA GLY A 312 -15.33 1.84 -24.63
C GLY A 312 -14.86 2.13 -26.06
N MET A 313 -14.88 3.39 -26.53
CA MET A 313 -14.36 3.79 -27.84
C MET A 313 -13.16 4.75 -27.71
N PRO A 314 -11.91 4.23 -27.74
CA PRO A 314 -10.70 5.04 -27.65
C PRO A 314 -10.66 6.16 -28.68
N TRP A 315 -10.14 7.32 -28.30
CA TRP A 315 -9.95 8.45 -29.19
C TRP A 315 -8.55 8.42 -29.80
N GLU A 316 -8.44 8.73 -31.09
CA GLU A 316 -7.17 8.64 -31.84
C GLU A 316 -6.08 9.57 -31.30
N TYR A 317 -6.47 10.71 -30.73
CA TYR A 317 -5.55 11.68 -30.15
C TYR A 317 -5.12 11.33 -28.72
N CYS A 318 -5.54 10.20 -28.16
CA CYS A 318 -5.09 9.76 -26.85
C CYS A 318 -3.63 9.25 -26.92
N PRO A 319 -2.67 9.87 -26.21
CA PRO A 319 -1.28 9.42 -26.23
C PRO A 319 -1.10 8.07 -25.52
N ARG A 320 -1.79 7.83 -24.39
CA ARG A 320 -1.74 6.53 -23.68
C ARG A 320 -2.26 5.40 -24.56
N GLU A 321 -3.38 5.59 -25.25
CA GLU A 321 -3.91 4.55 -26.14
C GLU A 321 -3.11 4.35 -27.41
N THR A 322 -2.43 5.39 -27.90
CA THR A 322 -1.46 5.22 -28.98
C THR A 322 -0.30 4.34 -28.55
N LEU A 323 0.24 4.53 -27.34
CA LEU A 323 1.30 3.67 -26.80
C LEU A 323 0.82 2.23 -26.63
N LYS A 324 -0.34 2.01 -25.99
CA LYS A 324 -0.94 0.67 -25.82
C LYS A 324 -1.15 -0.05 -27.16
N ARG A 325 -1.65 0.66 -28.17
CA ARG A 325 -1.84 0.12 -29.53
C ARG A 325 -0.53 -0.33 -30.16
N VAL A 326 0.53 0.50 -30.07
CA VAL A 326 1.85 0.15 -30.62
C VAL A 326 2.48 -1.01 -29.85
N SER A 327 2.41 -1.01 -28.51
CA SER A 327 2.85 -2.13 -27.68
C SER A 327 2.16 -3.45 -28.05
N LYS A 328 0.85 -3.40 -28.30
CA LYS A 328 0.06 -4.55 -28.72
C LYS A 328 0.48 -5.07 -30.09
N ILE A 329 0.70 -4.20 -31.07
CA ILE A 329 1.21 -4.58 -32.40
C ILE A 329 2.57 -5.28 -32.28
N LEU A 330 3.49 -4.71 -31.51
CA LEU A 330 4.81 -5.32 -31.26
C LEU A 330 4.68 -6.73 -30.68
N LYS A 331 3.75 -6.92 -29.75
CA LYS A 331 3.54 -8.21 -29.10
C LYS A 331 2.84 -9.22 -30.01
N ASP A 332 1.78 -8.82 -30.69
CA ASP A 332 0.91 -9.72 -31.45
C ASP A 332 1.55 -10.11 -32.80
N GLU A 333 2.17 -9.17 -33.51
CA GLU A 333 2.73 -9.40 -34.85
C GLU A 333 4.19 -9.87 -34.80
N PHE A 334 4.96 -9.41 -33.80
CA PHE A 334 6.40 -9.66 -33.72
C PHE A 334 6.85 -10.41 -32.48
N ASN A 335 5.95 -10.72 -31.52
CA ASN A 335 6.26 -11.32 -30.22
C ASN A 335 7.33 -10.56 -29.41
N LEU A 336 7.41 -9.24 -29.60
CA LEU A 336 8.33 -8.36 -28.89
C LEU A 336 7.62 -7.65 -27.74
N VAL A 337 8.33 -7.50 -26.60
CA VAL A 337 7.87 -6.70 -25.46
C VAL A 337 8.86 -5.57 -25.27
N LEU A 338 8.39 -4.33 -25.40
CA LEU A 338 9.20 -3.14 -25.16
C LEU A 338 9.28 -2.85 -23.67
N SER A 339 10.49 -2.93 -23.12
CA SER A 339 10.80 -2.48 -21.76
C SER A 339 11.69 -1.25 -21.84
N CYS A 340 11.40 -0.23 -21.02
CA CYS A 340 12.21 0.97 -20.96
C CYS A 340 12.34 1.50 -19.52
N LEU A 341 13.30 2.39 -19.34
CA LEU A 341 13.50 3.19 -18.15
C LEU A 341 13.60 4.66 -18.56
N PHE A 342 13.39 5.55 -17.60
CA PHE A 342 13.57 6.99 -17.78
C PHE A 342 14.61 7.52 -16.79
N CYS A 343 15.57 8.29 -17.30
CA CYS A 343 16.43 9.14 -16.50
C CYS A 343 15.90 10.57 -16.55
N LEU A 344 15.36 11.06 -15.43
CA LEU A 344 14.76 12.38 -15.36
C LEU A 344 15.77 13.40 -14.87
N ASN A 345 16.08 14.35 -15.72
CA ASN A 345 16.84 15.54 -15.38
C ASN A 345 15.91 16.70 -15.03
N TYR A 346 16.14 17.35 -13.89
CA TYR A 346 15.40 18.55 -13.50
C TYR A 346 16.29 19.53 -12.76
N LYS A 347 15.91 20.81 -12.78
CA LYS A 347 16.56 21.86 -11.99
C LYS A 347 15.67 22.28 -10.83
N SER A 348 16.27 22.37 -9.65
CA SER A 348 15.67 22.99 -8.47
C SER A 348 16.08 24.46 -8.41
N LEU A 349 15.09 25.34 -8.23
CA LEU A 349 15.28 26.79 -8.15
C LEU A 349 14.71 27.33 -6.83
N TYR A 350 15.43 28.25 -6.20
CA TYR A 350 14.91 29.08 -5.11
C TYR A 350 14.21 30.31 -5.66
N ASN A 351 13.14 30.74 -4.99
CA ASN A 351 12.59 32.08 -5.20
C ASN A 351 13.31 33.07 -4.26
N LEU A 352 13.99 34.05 -4.83
CA LEU A 352 14.56 35.17 -4.10
C LEU A 352 13.89 36.46 -4.52
N MET A 353 13.39 37.21 -3.54
CA MET A 353 12.92 38.57 -3.74
C MET A 353 14.12 39.51 -3.79
N TRP A 354 14.34 40.15 -4.94
CA TRP A 354 15.33 41.22 -5.08
C TRP A 354 14.68 42.40 -5.78
N ASP A 355 14.75 43.58 -5.15
CA ASP A 355 14.18 44.83 -5.67
C ASP A 355 12.69 44.74 -6.04
N GLY A 356 11.90 44.08 -5.19
CA GLY A 356 10.47 43.86 -5.40
C GLY A 356 10.10 42.91 -6.55
N LYS A 357 11.09 42.24 -7.17
CA LYS A 357 10.89 41.23 -8.22
C LYS A 357 11.30 39.84 -7.74
N GLU A 358 10.51 38.84 -8.13
CA GLU A 358 10.85 37.44 -7.95
C GLU A 358 11.97 37.04 -8.91
N ASN A 359 13.05 36.46 -8.38
CA ASN A 359 14.15 35.93 -9.14
C ASN A 359 14.32 34.45 -8.82
N TRP A 360 14.31 33.61 -9.84
CA TRP A 360 14.54 32.17 -9.70
C TRP A 360 16.02 31.86 -9.89
N VAL A 361 16.69 31.43 -8.82
CA VAL A 361 18.12 31.11 -8.84
C VAL A 361 18.36 29.61 -8.67
N PRO A 362 19.40 29.02 -9.28
CA PRO A 362 19.76 27.62 -9.06
C PRO A 362 19.93 27.26 -7.59
N PHE A 363 19.53 26.04 -7.23
CA PHE A 363 19.68 25.50 -5.88
C PHE A 363 21.14 25.51 -5.40
N ASP A 364 22.07 25.20 -6.29
CA ASP A 364 23.51 25.23 -6.03
C ASP A 364 24.30 25.60 -7.29
N ALA A 365 25.62 25.76 -7.15
CA ALA A 365 26.53 26.04 -8.26
C ALA A 365 27.78 25.13 -8.25
N THR A 366 27.66 23.94 -7.68
CA THR A 366 28.74 22.96 -7.52
C THR A 366 29.05 22.24 -8.84
N PRO A 367 30.22 21.57 -8.95
CA PRO A 367 30.54 20.76 -10.13
C PRO A 367 29.74 19.44 -10.18
N TYR A 368 29.78 18.79 -11.36
CA TYR A 368 29.18 17.47 -11.61
C TYR A 368 29.50 16.44 -10.50
N CYS A 369 28.49 15.68 -10.08
CA CYS A 369 28.59 14.64 -9.04
C CYS A 369 29.19 15.13 -7.70
N SER A 370 28.96 16.39 -7.34
CA SER A 370 29.42 16.92 -6.05
C SER A 370 28.71 16.28 -4.86
N THR A 371 29.48 15.68 -3.95
CA THR A 371 28.95 15.13 -2.69
C THR A 371 28.29 16.21 -1.83
N ALA A 372 28.87 17.41 -1.78
CA ALA A 372 28.32 18.54 -1.01
C ALA A 372 26.95 19.00 -1.54
N ALA A 373 26.73 18.95 -2.85
CA ALA A 373 25.43 19.28 -3.44
C ALA A 373 24.37 18.23 -3.12
N PHE A 374 24.77 16.96 -3.13
CA PHE A 374 23.90 15.87 -2.70
C PHE A 374 23.52 16.03 -1.22
N ASP A 375 24.49 16.26 -0.33
CA ASP A 375 24.25 16.46 1.10
C ASP A 375 23.29 17.63 1.36
N ALA A 376 23.47 18.75 0.63
CA ALA A 376 22.60 19.91 0.74
C ALA A 376 21.16 19.62 0.25
N ALA A 377 21.01 18.86 -0.83
CA ALA A 377 19.71 18.50 -1.40
C ALA A 377 19.04 17.29 -0.74
N PHE A 378 19.77 16.54 0.10
CA PHE A 378 19.34 15.26 0.66
C PHE A 378 17.95 15.30 1.33
N PRO A 379 17.56 16.31 2.13
CA PRO A 379 16.22 16.34 2.72
C PRO A 379 15.08 16.31 1.68
N VAL A 380 15.26 17.00 0.55
CA VAL A 380 14.30 17.04 -0.55
C VAL A 380 14.34 15.74 -1.34
N LEU A 381 15.54 15.28 -1.71
CA LEU A 381 15.74 14.06 -2.49
C LEU A 381 15.24 12.83 -1.73
N ASN A 382 15.52 12.73 -0.43
CA ASN A 382 15.05 11.63 0.42
C ASN A 382 13.52 11.59 0.51
N GLU A 383 12.84 12.73 0.59
CA GLU A 383 11.37 12.76 0.57
C GLU A 383 10.81 12.40 -0.82
N ILE A 384 11.46 12.82 -1.91
CA ILE A 384 11.11 12.40 -3.28
C ILE A 384 11.21 10.89 -3.41
N VAL A 385 12.34 10.29 -3.00
CA VAL A 385 12.57 8.84 -3.08
C VAL A 385 11.57 8.08 -2.25
N ALA A 386 11.40 8.44 -0.98
CA ALA A 386 10.42 7.79 -0.11
C ALA A 386 8.99 7.87 -0.67
N SER A 387 8.65 8.99 -1.31
CA SER A 387 7.36 9.14 -2.01
C SER A 387 7.26 8.21 -3.21
N LEU A 388 8.29 8.10 -4.06
CA LEU A 388 8.32 7.21 -5.22
C LEU A 388 8.26 5.73 -4.82
N GLU A 389 9.01 5.34 -3.80
CA GLU A 389 9.00 3.98 -3.26
C GLU A 389 7.62 3.60 -2.72
N SER A 390 6.93 4.53 -2.05
CA SER A 390 5.54 4.30 -1.59
C SER A 390 4.54 4.08 -2.74
N LEU A 391 4.89 4.53 -3.95
CA LEU A 391 4.13 4.31 -5.18
C LEU A 391 4.60 3.07 -5.96
N ASN A 392 5.52 2.27 -5.40
CA ASN A 392 6.19 1.15 -6.06
C ASN A 392 6.98 1.54 -7.32
N ILE A 393 7.52 2.76 -7.35
CA ILE A 393 8.42 3.24 -8.40
C ILE A 393 9.84 3.14 -7.87
N VAL A 394 10.63 2.21 -8.43
CA VAL A 394 12.03 2.00 -8.05
C VAL A 394 12.89 3.14 -8.58
N VAL A 395 13.74 3.69 -7.72
CA VAL A 395 14.79 4.63 -8.08
C VAL A 395 16.13 3.91 -7.95
N GLU A 396 16.84 3.74 -9.06
CA GLU A 396 18.10 2.99 -9.13
C GLU A 396 19.29 3.88 -8.77
N GLN A 397 19.24 5.15 -9.17
CA GLN A 397 20.34 6.09 -8.98
C GLN A 397 19.83 7.53 -8.90
N ILE A 398 20.50 8.34 -8.08
CA ILE A 398 20.33 9.80 -8.01
C ILE A 398 21.69 10.45 -7.87
N HIS A 399 21.93 11.51 -8.64
CA HIS A 399 23.13 12.31 -8.50
C HIS A 399 22.92 13.76 -8.96
N PRO A 400 23.70 14.72 -8.41
CA PRO A 400 23.80 16.07 -8.95
C PRO A 400 24.47 16.04 -10.34
N GLU A 401 23.90 16.78 -11.27
CA GLU A 401 24.31 16.81 -12.67
C GLU A 401 25.16 18.04 -13.02
N ALA A 402 25.65 18.11 -14.26
CA ALA A 402 26.58 19.15 -14.69
C ALA A 402 25.97 20.57 -14.69
N GLY A 403 24.65 20.68 -14.78
CA GLY A 403 23.95 21.96 -14.67
C GLY A 403 23.82 22.43 -13.22
N ARG A 404 23.97 23.73 -13.00
CA ARG A 404 23.73 24.35 -11.68
C ARG A 404 22.33 24.05 -11.18
N GLY A 405 22.21 23.50 -9.97
CA GLY A 405 20.94 23.08 -9.36
C GLY A 405 20.27 21.90 -10.07
N GLN A 406 20.97 21.18 -10.95
CA GLN A 406 20.43 20.07 -11.72
C GLN A 406 20.67 18.75 -11.01
N PHE A 407 19.65 17.90 -11.01
CA PHE A 407 19.71 16.54 -10.49
C PHE A 407 19.14 15.57 -11.52
N GLU A 408 19.69 14.37 -11.54
CA GLU A 408 19.16 13.24 -12.30
C GLU A 408 18.59 12.17 -11.35
N LEU A 409 17.44 11.62 -11.72
CA LEU A 409 16.89 10.38 -11.12
C LEU A 409 16.75 9.32 -12.21
N ALA A 410 17.45 8.20 -12.06
CA ALA A 410 17.27 7.02 -12.90
C ALA A 410 16.23 6.08 -12.27
N LEU A 411 15.16 5.79 -13.01
CA LEU A 411 14.12 4.87 -12.57
C LEU A 411 14.43 3.42 -12.97
N GLY A 412 13.87 2.45 -12.24
CA GLY A 412 13.94 1.03 -12.62
C GLY A 412 13.20 0.76 -13.93
N TYR A 413 13.71 -0.18 -14.74
CA TYR A 413 13.08 -0.55 -16.01
C TYR A 413 11.78 -1.33 -15.79
N THR A 414 10.81 -1.14 -16.68
CA THR A 414 9.56 -1.91 -16.69
C THR A 414 8.95 -1.89 -18.10
N THR A 415 7.80 -2.53 -18.28
CA THR A 415 7.04 -2.50 -19.55
C THR A 415 6.75 -1.05 -19.94
N CYS A 416 6.85 -0.71 -21.22
CA CYS A 416 6.81 0.69 -21.69
C CYS A 416 5.58 1.49 -21.25
N GLU A 417 4.40 0.85 -21.18
CA GLU A 417 3.16 1.49 -20.68
C GLU A 417 3.31 1.92 -19.22
N LYS A 418 3.73 0.99 -18.36
CA LYS A 418 3.99 1.26 -16.94
C LYS A 418 5.15 2.24 -16.75
N ALA A 419 6.18 2.19 -17.60
CA ALA A 419 7.30 3.13 -17.54
C ALA A 419 6.84 4.57 -17.86
N ALA A 420 5.95 4.74 -18.84
CA ALA A 420 5.37 6.03 -19.17
C ALA A 420 4.46 6.57 -18.04
N ASP A 421 3.65 5.71 -17.43
CA ASP A 421 2.84 6.08 -16.27
C ASP A 421 3.73 6.46 -15.06
N ASN A 422 4.79 5.69 -14.80
CA ASN A 422 5.79 6.01 -13.78
C ASN A 422 6.45 7.37 -14.02
N LEU A 423 6.82 7.69 -15.27
CA LEU A 423 7.39 8.99 -15.64
C LEU A 423 6.46 10.16 -15.26
N VAL A 424 5.16 10.00 -15.51
CA VAL A 424 4.15 11.01 -15.15
C VAL A 424 4.10 11.19 -13.64
N TYR A 425 4.00 10.10 -12.88
CA TYR A 425 3.97 10.16 -11.42
C TYR A 425 5.25 10.73 -10.83
N THR A 426 6.42 10.37 -11.38
CA THR A 426 7.70 10.90 -10.91
C THR A 426 7.77 12.41 -11.04
N ARG A 427 7.32 12.99 -12.16
CA ARG A 427 7.26 14.45 -12.32
C ARG A 427 6.29 15.10 -11.33
N GLU A 428 5.14 14.49 -11.05
CA GLU A 428 4.18 15.00 -10.06
C GLU A 428 4.77 14.99 -8.63
N VAL A 429 5.47 13.92 -8.26
CA VAL A 429 6.16 13.78 -6.98
C VAL A 429 7.23 14.85 -6.85
N ILE A 430 8.15 14.95 -7.82
CA ILE A 430 9.25 15.92 -7.78
C ILE A 430 8.71 17.35 -7.66
N ARG A 431 7.72 17.73 -8.48
CA ARG A 431 7.12 19.07 -8.40
C ARG A 431 6.45 19.35 -7.07
N SER A 432 5.75 18.37 -6.50
CA SER A 432 4.98 18.55 -5.27
C SER A 432 5.87 18.62 -4.04
N VAL A 433 6.87 17.72 -3.95
CA VAL A 433 7.84 17.72 -2.87
C VAL A 433 8.73 18.98 -2.97
N ALA A 434 9.22 19.34 -4.15
CA ALA A 434 9.99 20.59 -4.31
C ALA A 434 9.18 21.81 -3.81
N ARG A 435 7.91 21.95 -4.20
CA ARG A 435 7.04 23.04 -3.74
C ARG A 435 6.85 23.04 -2.22
N LYS A 436 6.69 21.86 -1.61
CA LYS A 436 6.58 21.73 -0.14
C LYS A 436 7.83 22.27 0.57
N HIS A 437 8.99 22.12 -0.05
CA HIS A 437 10.27 22.64 0.45
C HIS A 437 10.60 24.06 -0.04
N GLY A 438 9.63 24.78 -0.63
CA GLY A 438 9.83 26.16 -1.11
C GLY A 438 10.66 26.28 -2.40
N LEU A 439 10.82 25.17 -3.13
CA LEU A 439 11.58 25.10 -4.38
C LEU A 439 10.66 24.96 -5.59
N LEU A 440 11.15 25.41 -6.75
CA LEU A 440 10.56 25.12 -8.05
C LEU A 440 11.39 24.09 -8.78
N ALA A 441 10.79 22.95 -9.14
CA ALA A 441 11.39 21.96 -10.02
C ALA A 441 10.98 22.18 -11.48
N THR A 442 11.95 22.38 -12.37
CA THR A 442 11.73 22.55 -13.82
C THR A 442 12.39 21.45 -14.64
N PHE A 443 11.68 20.99 -15.67
CA PHE A 443 12.10 19.95 -16.63
C PHE A 443 12.28 20.53 -18.04
N VAL A 444 12.32 21.86 -18.16
CA VAL A 444 12.42 22.54 -19.46
C VAL A 444 13.79 22.24 -20.08
N PRO A 445 13.85 21.75 -21.34
CA PRO A 445 15.10 21.61 -22.07
C PRO A 445 15.79 22.96 -22.24
N LYS A 446 17.14 22.96 -22.30
CA LYS A 446 17.91 24.17 -22.59
C LYS A 446 18.50 24.13 -23.98
#